data_AF-D8VGK6-F1
#
_entry.id   AF-D8VGK6-F1
#
_cell.length_a   1.000
_cell.length_b   1.000
_cell.length_c   1.000
_cell.angle_alpha   90.00
_cell.angle_beta   90.00
_cell.angle_gamma   90.00
#
_symmetry.space_group_name_H-M   'P 1'
#
loop_
_entity.id
_entity.type
_entity.pdbx_description
1 polymer ?
#
loop_
_entity_poly.entity_id
_entity_poly.type
_entity_poly.pdbx_seq_one_letter_code
_entity_poly.pdbx_strand_id
1 'polypeptide(L)'
;VWQYLKYCVTKDDTVDDDDEPKKKSREDWRKAKELEEARKAGTAPAAVDETGKDINPHIPQYISSAPWYYGTAGPTLKHQRPQEDREGQFTKPDTYYNKGVTATVSTKYRKGACENCGAMTHKKKDCLERPRK
;
A
#
# COMPACT_ATOMS: atom_id res chain seq x y z
N VAL A 1 45.37 -0.11 -0.80
CA VAL A 1 45.47 -0.45 0.64
C VAL A 1 45.08 0.81 1.42
N TRP A 2 43.90 0.76 2.06
CA TRP A 2 43.37 1.61 3.14
C TRP A 2 43.47 3.15 3.07
N GLN A 3 42.34 3.82 2.81
CA GLN A 3 42.07 5.18 3.29
C GLN A 3 40.63 5.27 3.83
N TYR A 4 40.53 5.26 5.16
CA TYR A 4 39.54 5.87 6.05
C TYR A 4 38.21 6.41 5.50
N LEU A 5 37.10 5.91 6.06
CA LEU A 5 35.95 6.73 6.48
C LEU A 5 35.29 6.11 7.71
N LYS A 6 35.55 6.75 8.85
CA LYS A 6 35.07 6.47 10.20
C LYS A 6 33.64 6.99 10.28
N TYR A 7 32.65 6.10 10.12
CA TYR A 7 31.25 6.43 10.42
C TYR A 7 31.08 6.57 11.93
N CYS A 8 30.85 7.81 12.38
CA CYS A 8 30.35 8.12 13.71
C CYS A 8 29.10 8.99 13.48
N VAL A 9 27.91 8.39 13.60
CA VAL A 9 26.63 9.09 13.52
C VAL A 9 25.99 9.01 14.91
N THR A 10 26.04 10.18 15.56
CA THR A 10 25.11 10.74 16.56
C THR A 10 24.53 9.79 17.62
N LYS A 11 25.14 9.86 18.81
CA LYS A 11 24.44 9.83 20.10
C LYS A 11 23.61 11.14 20.22
N ASP A 12 22.53 11.06 20.98
CA ASP A 12 21.61 12.14 21.38
C ASP A 12 20.34 12.31 20.53
N ASP A 13 19.36 11.46 20.83
CA ASP A 13 17.94 11.82 20.95
C ASP A 13 17.31 10.83 21.95
N THR A 14 17.41 11.17 23.23
CA THR A 14 16.70 10.49 24.31
C THR A 14 15.25 10.97 24.29
N VAL A 15 14.38 10.19 23.65
CA VAL A 15 12.93 10.29 23.88
C VAL A 15 12.66 9.54 25.18
N ASP A 16 12.41 10.30 26.24
CA ASP A 16 11.87 9.81 27.52
C ASP A 16 10.49 9.17 27.24
N ASP A 17 10.48 7.85 27.10
CA ASP A 17 9.28 7.01 27.04
C ASP A 17 8.82 6.76 28.49
N ASP A 18 8.16 7.75 29.09
CA ASP A 18 7.44 7.62 30.36
C ASP A 18 6.04 7.04 30.07
N ASP A 19 5.97 5.84 29.47
CA ASP A 19 4.74 5.04 29.30
C ASP A 19 4.68 3.93 30.35
N GLU A 20 4.66 4.33 31.62
CA GLU A 20 4.25 3.42 32.69
C GLU A 20 2.72 3.55 32.84
N PRO A 21 1.94 2.45 32.75
CA PRO A 21 0.49 2.52 32.78
C PRO A 21 0.02 2.89 34.20
N LYS A 22 -0.09 4.19 34.49
CA LYS A 22 -0.84 4.69 35.64
C LYS A 22 -2.22 4.07 35.61
N LYS A 23 -2.56 3.29 36.64
CA LYS A 23 -3.88 2.66 36.81
C LYS A 23 -4.95 3.75 36.68
N LYS A 24 -5.58 3.84 35.50
CA LYS A 24 -6.73 4.71 35.26
C LYS A 24 -7.72 4.51 36.40
N SER A 25 -8.02 5.58 37.11
CA SER A 25 -8.96 5.50 38.23
C SER A 25 -10.34 5.08 37.69
N ARG A 26 -11.18 4.47 38.53
CA ARG A 26 -12.56 4.09 38.15
C ARG A 26 -13.36 5.25 37.57
N GLU A 27 -13.00 6.47 37.95
CA GLU A 27 -13.62 7.72 37.50
C GLU A 27 -13.25 8.06 36.06
N ASP A 28 -12.02 7.81 35.63
CA ASP A 28 -11.56 8.05 34.25
C ASP A 28 -12.25 7.10 33.26
N TRP A 29 -12.50 5.85 33.69
CA TRP A 29 -13.28 4.88 32.92
C TRP A 29 -14.75 5.30 32.77
N ARG A 30 -15.35 5.86 33.82
CA ARG A 30 -16.73 6.36 33.78
C ARG A 30 -16.84 7.59 32.88
N LYS A 31 -15.91 8.55 33.01
CA LYS A 31 -15.85 9.76 32.17
C LYS A 31 -15.62 9.45 30.70
N ALA A 32 -14.76 8.48 30.38
CA ALA A 32 -14.53 8.06 28.99
C ALA A 32 -15.80 7.51 28.34
N LYS A 33 -16.55 6.67 29.08
CA LYS A 33 -17.82 6.11 28.61
C LYS A 33 -18.91 7.17 28.44
N GLU A 34 -19.02 8.10 29.39
CA GLU A 34 -19.96 9.22 29.33
C GLU A 34 -19.65 10.17 28.16
N LEU A 35 -18.36 10.43 27.89
CA LEU A 35 -17.93 11.21 26.73
C LEU A 35 -18.29 10.50 25.40
N GLU A 36 -18.15 9.17 25.35
CA GLU A 36 -18.54 8.37 24.19
C GLU A 36 -20.07 8.35 23.99
N GLU A 37 -20.85 8.25 25.07
CA GLU A 37 -22.32 8.32 25.03
C GLU A 37 -22.80 9.74 24.62
N ALA A 38 -22.16 10.80 25.11
CA ALA A 38 -22.43 12.18 24.71
C ALA A 38 -22.06 12.46 23.24
N ARG A 39 -20.99 11.83 22.74
CA ARG A 39 -20.62 11.85 21.33
C ARG A 39 -21.63 11.09 20.48
N LYS A 40 -22.06 9.91 20.93
CA LYS A 40 -23.10 9.12 20.28
C LYS A 40 -24.45 9.84 20.25
N ALA A 41 -24.73 10.67 21.24
CA ALA A 41 -25.93 11.52 21.30
C ALA A 41 -25.78 12.87 20.54
N GLY A 42 -24.63 13.15 19.92
CA GLY A 42 -24.39 14.35 19.11
C GLY A 42 -24.24 15.65 19.91
N THR A 43 -24.03 15.56 21.22
CA THR A 43 -23.93 16.73 22.14
C THR A 43 -22.49 17.22 22.33
N ALA A 44 -21.50 16.39 22.00
CA ALA A 44 -20.07 16.70 22.11
C ALA A 44 -19.38 16.73 20.72
N PRO A 45 -18.31 17.53 20.54
CA PRO A 45 -17.59 17.59 19.28
C PRO A 45 -16.98 16.23 18.92
N ALA A 46 -16.99 15.90 17.62
CA ALA A 46 -16.45 14.65 17.11
C ALA A 46 -14.96 14.50 17.46
N ALA A 47 -14.48 13.25 17.52
CA ALA A 47 -13.04 13.01 17.63
C ALA A 47 -12.42 13.37 16.28
N VAL A 48 -11.51 14.33 16.26
CA VAL A 48 -10.79 14.72 15.06
C VAL A 48 -9.60 13.79 14.91
N ASP A 49 -9.47 13.14 13.75
CA ASP A 49 -8.28 12.35 13.43
C ASP A 49 -7.06 13.24 13.17
N GLU A 50 -5.87 12.65 13.08
CA GLU A 50 -4.62 13.36 12.77
C GLU A 50 -4.66 14.13 11.44
N THR A 51 -5.63 13.85 10.56
CA THR A 51 -5.81 14.46 9.24
C THR A 51 -6.91 15.53 9.24
N GLY A 52 -7.46 15.87 10.41
CA GLY A 52 -8.52 16.87 10.54
C GLY A 52 -9.91 16.37 10.11
N LYS A 53 -10.09 15.05 9.92
CA LYS A 53 -11.40 14.46 9.60
C LYS A 53 -12.12 14.06 10.88
N ASP A 54 -13.37 14.46 10.98
CA ASP A 54 -14.26 14.05 12.05
C ASP A 54 -14.57 12.55 11.96
N ILE A 55 -14.28 11.82 13.03
CA ILE A 55 -14.65 10.41 13.17
C ILE A 55 -16.11 10.35 13.58
N ASN A 56 -16.94 9.72 12.73
CA ASN A 56 -18.36 9.56 12.98
C ASN A 56 -18.60 8.83 14.33
N PRO A 57 -19.34 9.43 15.28
CA PRO A 57 -19.63 8.84 16.60
C PRO A 57 -20.41 7.52 16.60
N HIS A 58 -20.94 7.07 15.46
CA HIS A 58 -21.66 5.80 15.33
C HIS A 58 -20.78 4.64 14.84
N ILE A 59 -19.50 4.88 14.53
CA ILE A 59 -18.56 3.80 14.22
C ILE A 59 -18.30 3.00 15.51
N PRO A 60 -18.53 1.68 15.54
CA PRO A 60 -18.22 0.85 16.70
C PRO A 60 -16.76 0.99 17.14
N GLN A 61 -16.52 0.90 18.45
CA GLN A 61 -15.19 1.09 19.06
C GLN A 61 -14.09 0.23 18.40
N TYR A 62 -14.39 -1.02 18.02
CA TYR A 62 -13.40 -1.93 17.42
C TYR A 62 -12.94 -1.53 16.00
N ILE A 63 -13.70 -0.69 15.30
CA ILE A 63 -13.32 -0.16 13.98
C ILE A 63 -12.56 1.17 14.11
N SER A 64 -12.86 1.96 15.14
CA SER A 64 -12.19 3.25 15.37
C SER A 64 -10.84 3.12 16.07
N SER A 65 -10.66 2.08 16.90
CA SER A 65 -9.39 1.78 17.56
C SER A 65 -8.39 1.18 16.57
N ALA A 66 -7.27 1.88 16.34
CA ALA A 66 -6.17 1.31 15.57
C ALA A 66 -5.50 0.15 16.34
N PRO A 67 -5.17 -0.96 15.66
CA PRO A 67 -4.38 -2.03 16.25
C PRO A 67 -2.97 -1.58 16.65
N TRP A 68 -2.38 -2.27 17.63
CA TRP A 68 -1.05 -1.95 18.19
C TRP A 68 0.08 -1.87 17.14
N TYR A 69 0.00 -2.66 16.07
CA TYR A 69 1.02 -2.69 15.01
C TYR A 69 0.93 -1.53 14.01
N TYR A 70 -0.10 -0.69 14.10
CA TYR A 70 -0.31 0.43 13.17
C TYR A 70 0.46 1.69 13.60
N GLY A 71 0.99 1.74 14.84
CA GLY A 71 1.88 2.82 15.31
C GLY A 71 1.18 4.15 15.63
N THR A 72 -0.16 4.17 15.66
CA THR A 72 -0.95 5.37 16.01
C THR A 72 -1.63 5.18 17.37
N ALA A 73 -1.40 6.10 18.31
CA ALA A 73 -1.98 6.05 19.67
C ALA A 73 -3.41 6.64 19.78
N GLY A 74 -4.00 7.09 18.66
CA GLY A 74 -5.31 7.76 18.62
C GLY A 74 -6.37 7.00 17.82
N PRO A 75 -7.66 7.39 17.96
CA PRO A 75 -8.71 6.88 17.09
C PRO A 75 -8.43 7.37 15.67
N THR A 76 -8.27 6.43 14.73
CA THR A 76 -7.94 6.74 13.34
C THR A 76 -8.57 5.72 12.41
N LEU A 77 -9.14 6.18 11.30
CA LEU A 77 -9.72 5.30 10.28
C LEU A 77 -8.74 5.01 9.13
N LYS A 78 -7.45 5.41 9.26
CA LYS A 78 -6.42 5.16 8.24
C LYS A 78 -6.16 3.66 8.02
N HIS A 79 -6.19 2.86 9.09
CA HIS A 79 -5.95 1.42 9.03
C HIS A 79 -7.05 0.64 8.27
N GLN A 80 -8.25 1.21 8.15
CA GLN A 80 -9.38 0.63 7.42
C GLN A 80 -9.36 0.97 5.92
N ARG A 81 -8.50 1.91 5.48
CA ARG A 81 -8.34 2.23 4.06
C ARG A 81 -7.76 1.04 3.30
N PRO A 82 -8.04 0.91 1.99
CA PRO A 82 -7.33 -0.01 1.13
C PRO A 82 -5.82 0.13 1.35
N GLN A 83 -5.18 -0.99 1.65
CA GLN A 83 -3.75 -1.06 1.92
C GLN A 83 -3.03 -1.33 0.60
N GLU A 84 -1.85 -0.73 0.42
CA GLU A 84 -1.08 -0.80 -0.83
C GLU A 84 -0.69 -2.24 -1.21
N ASP A 85 -0.51 -3.13 -0.23
CA ASP A 85 -0.20 -4.55 -0.44
C ASP A 85 -1.37 -5.35 -1.04
N ARG A 86 -2.60 -4.92 -0.78
CA ARG A 86 -3.83 -5.54 -1.29
C ARG A 86 -4.32 -4.91 -2.58
N GLU A 87 -3.74 -3.79 -3.00
CA GLU A 87 -4.06 -3.12 -4.24
C GLU A 87 -3.37 -3.84 -5.41
N GLY A 88 -4.17 -4.45 -6.29
CA GLY A 88 -3.67 -5.04 -7.53
C GLY A 88 -3.10 -3.96 -8.45
N GLN A 89 -1.95 -4.24 -9.08
CA GLN A 89 -1.41 -3.36 -10.11
C GLN A 89 -2.21 -3.54 -11.40
N PHE A 90 -3.09 -2.59 -11.68
CA PHE A 90 -3.88 -2.57 -12.92
C PHE A 90 -3.30 -1.60 -13.93
N THR A 91 -3.30 -2.01 -15.21
CA THR A 91 -2.96 -1.12 -16.32
C THR A 91 -4.10 -0.14 -16.59
N LYS A 92 -3.80 1.01 -17.21
CA LYS A 92 -4.82 2.03 -17.55
C LYS A 92 -5.82 1.47 -18.57
N PRO A 93 -7.07 1.97 -18.61
CA PRO A 93 -8.08 1.47 -19.56
C PRO A 93 -7.69 1.66 -21.02
N ASP A 94 -6.92 2.71 -21.33
CA ASP A 94 -6.44 3.01 -22.69
C ASP A 94 -5.21 2.18 -23.11
N THR A 95 -4.52 1.54 -22.15
CA THR A 95 -3.38 0.70 -22.46
C THR A 95 -3.84 -0.68 -22.91
N TYR A 96 -3.53 -1.02 -24.16
CA TYR A 96 -3.85 -2.31 -24.77
C TYR A 96 -2.58 -2.97 -25.31
N TYR A 97 -2.62 -4.28 -25.59
CA TYR A 97 -1.48 -4.96 -26.19
C TYR A 97 -1.24 -4.48 -27.63
N ASN A 98 0.02 -4.32 -28.02
CA ASN A 98 0.35 -3.89 -29.39
C ASN A 98 -0.14 -4.93 -30.40
N LYS A 99 -1.13 -4.56 -31.23
CA LYS A 99 -1.63 -5.38 -32.33
C LYS A 99 -0.84 -5.12 -33.61
N GLY A 100 -0.78 -6.12 -34.48
CA GLY A 100 -0.17 -6.01 -35.81
C GLY A 100 1.28 -6.50 -35.88
N VAL A 101 1.83 -6.51 -37.09
CA VAL A 101 3.21 -6.92 -37.37
C VAL A 101 4.11 -5.69 -37.36
N THR A 102 5.28 -5.79 -36.75
CA THR A 102 6.29 -4.73 -36.82
C THR A 102 6.75 -4.55 -38.26
N ALA A 103 6.80 -3.32 -38.76
CA ALA A 103 7.12 -3.00 -40.17
C ALA A 103 8.53 -3.43 -40.63
N THR A 104 9.41 -3.82 -39.70
CA THR A 104 10.77 -4.26 -39.98
C THR A 104 10.81 -5.71 -40.48
N VAL A 105 10.63 -5.88 -41.78
CA VAL A 105 10.77 -7.18 -42.44
C VAL A 105 12.23 -7.41 -42.81
N SER A 106 12.86 -8.43 -42.22
CA SER A 106 14.20 -8.85 -42.64
C SER A 106 14.09 -9.76 -43.87
N THR A 107 14.88 -9.48 -44.91
CA THR A 107 14.93 -10.29 -46.13
C THR A 107 15.81 -11.52 -46.01
N LYS A 108 16.63 -11.62 -44.96
CA LYS A 108 17.56 -12.74 -44.72
C LYS A 108 17.18 -13.49 -43.45
N TYR A 109 17.28 -14.81 -43.49
CA TYR A 109 17.08 -15.66 -42.32
C TYR A 109 18.14 -15.41 -41.25
N ARG A 110 17.74 -15.39 -39.98
CA ARG A 110 18.60 -15.23 -38.81
C ARG A 110 18.54 -16.51 -37.97
N LYS A 111 19.68 -16.93 -37.42
CA LYS A 111 19.73 -18.12 -36.55
C LYS A 111 18.82 -17.91 -35.32
N GLY A 112 17.93 -18.88 -35.07
CA GLY A 112 16.96 -18.81 -33.97
C GLY A 112 15.60 -18.21 -34.35
N ALA A 113 15.43 -17.76 -35.60
CA ALA A 113 14.12 -17.38 -36.12
C ALA A 113 13.26 -18.62 -36.45
N CYS A 114 11.95 -18.41 -36.59
CA CYS A 114 11.03 -19.42 -37.10
C CYS A 114 11.45 -19.89 -38.49
N GLU A 115 11.63 -21.21 -38.68
CA GLU A 115 12.00 -21.81 -39.97
C GLU A 115 10.97 -21.58 -41.08
N ASN A 116 9.70 -21.38 -40.73
CA ASN A 116 8.63 -21.19 -41.71
C ASN A 116 8.51 -19.73 -42.19
N CYS A 117 8.50 -18.76 -41.28
CA CYS A 117 8.24 -17.35 -41.62
C CYS A 117 9.43 -16.40 -41.40
N GLY A 118 10.45 -16.82 -40.67
CA GLY A 118 11.62 -15.99 -40.36
C GLY A 118 11.41 -14.97 -39.22
N ALA A 119 10.28 -15.00 -38.51
CA ALA A 119 10.07 -14.15 -37.33
C ALA A 119 10.81 -14.68 -36.09
N MET A 120 11.29 -13.77 -35.23
CA MET A 120 12.00 -14.13 -33.99
C MET A 120 11.07 -14.33 -32.78
N THR A 121 9.78 -14.02 -32.91
CA THR A 121 8.83 -13.98 -31.77
C THR A 121 8.25 -15.34 -31.38
N HIS A 122 8.34 -16.34 -32.25
CA HIS A 122 7.70 -17.64 -32.07
C HIS A 122 8.48 -18.77 -32.76
N LYS A 123 8.13 -20.02 -32.43
CA LYS A 123 8.71 -21.23 -33.04
C LYS A 123 7.88 -21.70 -34.23
N LYS A 124 8.42 -22.62 -35.03
CA LYS A 124 7.71 -23.21 -36.21
C LYS A 124 6.32 -23.78 -35.89
N LYS A 125 6.14 -24.38 -34.72
CA LYS A 125 4.87 -24.98 -34.28
C LYS A 125 3.78 -23.93 -34.04
N ASP A 126 4.17 -22.76 -33.55
CA ASP A 126 3.26 -21.65 -33.21
C ASP A 126 3.22 -20.60 -34.32
N CYS A 127 3.57 -21.01 -35.55
CA CYS A 127 3.62 -20.12 -36.69
C CYS A 127 2.22 -19.81 -37.22
N LEU A 128 1.94 -18.52 -37.38
CA LEU A 128 0.68 -18.02 -37.92
C LEU A 128 0.62 -18.09 -39.45
N GLU A 129 1.76 -18.31 -40.10
CA GLU A 129 1.83 -18.45 -41.56
C GLU A 129 1.62 -19.90 -42.00
N ARG A 130 1.06 -20.08 -43.20
CA ARG A 130 0.83 -21.42 -43.76
C ARG A 130 2.15 -22.22 -43.81
N PRO A 131 2.18 -23.49 -43.36
CA PRO A 131 3.40 -24.29 -43.39
C PRO A 131 3.97 -24.41 -44.81
N ARG A 132 5.21 -23.95 -45.01
CA ARG A 132 5.98 -24.13 -46.25
C ARG A 132 6.68 -25.49 -46.24
N LYS A 133 6.77 -26.12 -47.42
CA LYS A 133 7.48 -27.39 -47.63
C LYS A 133 8.98 -27.18 -47.69
#